data_AF-A0A7R8WWK0-F1
#
_entry.id   AF-A0A7R8WWK0-F1
#
_cell.length_a   1.000
_cell.length_b   1.000
_cell.length_c   1.000
_cell.angle_alpha   90.00
_cell.angle_beta   90.00
_cell.angle_gamma   90.00
#
_symmetry.space_group_name_H-M   'P 1'
#
loop_
_entity.id
_entity.type
_entity.pdbx_description
1 polymer ?
#
loop_
_entity_poly.entity_id
_entity_poly.type
_entity_poly.pdbx_seq_one_letter_code
_entity_poly.pdbx_strand_id
1 'polypeptide(L)' 'MEQVCNDHAPVAITRKGEGAVVMISMEDYQALEETAYLLRSPKNARRLIESIAELEQGNGAERALS' A
#
# COMPACT_ATOMS: atom_id res chain seq x y z
N MET A 1 8.76 13.91 12.83
CA MET A 1 9.31 13.22 11.66
C MET A 1 9.72 11.81 12.05
N GLU A 2 10.64 11.63 13.00
CA GLU A 2 11.07 10.31 13.48
C GLU A 2 9.91 9.41 13.93
N GLN A 3 8.94 9.96 14.69
CA GLN A 3 7.73 9.24 15.06
C GLN A 3 6.91 8.74 13.85
N VAL A 4 6.84 9.52 12.76
CA VAL A 4 6.09 9.13 11.55
C VAL A 4 6.77 7.96 10.85
N CYS A 5 8.10 7.94 10.84
CA CYS A 5 8.86 6.82 10.28
C CYS A 5 8.77 5.57 11.15
N ASN A 6 8.87 5.71 12.48
CA ASN A 6 8.89 4.55 13.38
C ASN A 6 7.51 3.91 13.57
N ASP A 7 6.47 4.74 13.66
CA ASP A 7 5.11 4.26 13.94
C ASP A 7 4.34 3.94 12.65
N HIS A 8 4.89 4.26 11.47
CA HIS A 8 4.21 4.19 10.17
C HIS A 8 2.81 4.84 10.19
N ALA A 9 2.70 5.94 10.93
CA ALA A 9 1.44 6.61 11.23
C ALA A 9 1.39 8.01 10.60
N PRO A 10 0.40 8.31 9.74
CA PRO A 10 0.28 9.62 9.10
C PRO A 10 -0.02 10.74 10.12
N VAL A 11 0.59 11.91 9.91
CA VAL A 11 0.31 13.12 10.71
C VAL A 11 -0.33 14.18 9.82
N ALA A 12 -1.52 14.64 10.19
CA ALA A 12 -2.19 15.76 9.53
C ALA A 12 -1.64 17.10 10.04
N ILE A 13 -1.28 17.99 9.11
CA ILE A 13 -0.80 19.34 9.40
C ILE A 13 -1.83 20.31 8.85
N THR A 14 -2.45 21.08 9.74
CA THR A 14 -3.52 22.04 9.41
C THR A 14 -3.10 23.45 9.78
N ARG A 15 -3.38 24.44 8.91
CA ARG A 15 -3.16 25.86 9.19
C ARG A 15 -4.45 26.65 8.94
N LYS A 16 -4.81 27.58 9.85
CA LYS A 16 -6.06 28.34 9.76
C LYS A 16 -6.14 29.10 8.45
N GLY A 17 -7.23 28.88 7.69
CA GLY A 17 -7.49 29.56 6.42
C GLY A 17 -6.67 29.03 5.24
N GLU A 18 -5.90 27.96 5.40
CA GLU A 18 -5.05 27.36 4.36
C GLU A 18 -5.36 25.86 4.19
N GLY A 19 -4.84 25.26 3.11
CA GLY A 19 -4.99 23.84 2.83
C GLY A 19 -4.28 22.96 3.86
N ALA A 20 -4.87 21.80 4.18
CA ALA A 20 -4.26 20.79 5.04
C ALA A 20 -3.35 19.88 4.21
N VAL A 21 -2.26 19.39 4.83
CA VAL A 21 -1.36 18.38 4.25
C VAL A 21 -1.23 17.19 5.19
N VAL A 22 -0.81 16.05 4.65
CA VAL A 22 -0.48 14.85 5.43
C VAL A 22 1.00 14.55 5.26
N MET A 23 1.69 14.33 6.37
CA MET A 23 3.06 13.85 6.39
C MET A 23 3.05 12.35 6.69
N ILE A 24 3.69 11.58 5.82
CA ILE A 24 3.96 10.14 5.96
C ILE A 24 5.44 9.87 5.73
N SER A 25 5.91 8.67 6.10
CA SER A 25 7.27 8.25 5.77
C SER A 25 7.41 8.08 4.25
N MET A 26 8.65 8.15 3.74
CA MET A 26 8.91 7.92 2.31
C MET A 26 8.53 6.49 1.91
N GLU A 27 8.77 5.52 2.78
CA GLU A 27 8.43 4.11 2.56
C GLU A 27 6.91 3.94 2.42
N ASP A 28 6.12 4.52 3.32
CA ASP A 28 4.66 4.46 3.24
C ASP A 28 4.12 5.13 1.98
N TYR A 29 4.72 6.27 1.57
CA TYR A 29 4.35 6.93 0.33
C TYR A 29 4.57 6.02 -0.88
N GLN A 30 5.74 5.39 -0.97
CA GLN A 30 6.07 4.46 -2.06
C GLN A 30 5.15 3.23 -2.05
N ALA A 31 4.87 2.66 -0.88
CA ALA A 31 3.95 1.54 -0.73
C ALA A 31 2.53 1.89 -1.17
N LEU A 32 2.06 3.11 -0.85
CA LEU A 32 0.77 3.62 -1.32
C LEU A 32 0.74 3.82 -2.83
N GLU A 33 1.80 4.39 -3.42
CA GLU A 33 1.90 4.55 -4.89
C GLU A 33 1.90 3.20 -5.61
N GLU A 34 2.68 2.23 -5.14
CA GLU A 34 2.76 0.88 -5.72
C GLU A 34 1.42 0.15 -5.60
N THR A 35 0.78 0.22 -4.43
CA THR A 35 -0.55 -0.38 -4.20
C THR A 35 -1.59 0.25 -5.13
N ALA A 36 -1.61 1.59 -5.21
CA ALA A 36 -2.52 2.30 -6.11
C ALA A 36 -2.26 1.91 -7.58
N TYR A 37 -0.99 1.76 -7.97
CA TYR A 37 -0.60 1.33 -9.31
C TYR A 37 -1.14 -0.08 -9.64
N LEU A 38 -0.92 -1.05 -8.74
CA LEU A 38 -1.40 -2.42 -8.91
C LEU A 38 -2.92 -2.50 -9.00
N LEU A 39 -3.63 -1.68 -8.21
CA LEU A 39 -5.09 -1.66 -8.15
C LEU A 39 -5.76 -0.78 -9.21
N ARG A 40 -5.00 0.04 -9.95
CA ARG A 40 -5.54 0.98 -10.95
C ARG A 40 -6.33 0.31 -12.06
N SER A 41 -5.95 -0.92 -12.46
CA SER A 41 -6.66 -1.69 -13.48
C SER A 41 -7.63 -2.66 -12.82
N PRO A 42 -8.95 -2.58 -13.08
CA PRO A 42 -9.93 -3.49 -12.48
C PRO A 42 -9.62 -4.96 -12.74
N LYS A 43 -9.10 -5.28 -13.93
CA LYS A 43 -8.69 -6.63 -14.29
C LYS A 43 -7.50 -7.11 -13.45
N ASN A 44 -6.50 -6.24 -13.23
CA ASN A 44 -5.33 -6.60 -12.44
C ASN A 44 -5.67 -6.70 -10.95
N ALA A 45 -6.45 -5.76 -10.43
CA ALA A 45 -6.93 -5.76 -9.05
C ALA A 45 -7.68 -7.06 -8.73
N ARG A 46 -8.62 -7.45 -9.60
CA ARG A 46 -9.37 -8.70 -9.45
C ARG A 46 -8.44 -9.92 -9.42
N ARG A 47 -7.53 -10.02 -10.40
CA ARG A 47 -6.56 -11.12 -10.46
C ARG A 47 -5.70 -11.19 -9.20
N LEU A 48 -5.21 -10.06 -8.71
CA LEU A 48 -4.37 -10.00 -7.52
C LEU A 48 -5.11 -10.45 -6.26
N ILE A 49 -6.33 -9.95 -6.05
CA ILE A 49 -7.18 -10.31 -4.90
C ILE A 49 -7.54 -11.81 -4.93
N GLU A 50 -7.92 -12.33 -6.11
CA GLU A 50 -8.22 -13.76 -6.29
C GLU A 50 -6.99 -14.62 -5.97
N SER A 51 -5.80 -14.25 -6.47
CA SER A 51 -4.56 -14.95 -6.19
C SER A 51 -4.14 -14.91 -4.71
N ILE A 52 -4.37 -13.79 -4.01
CA ILE A 52 -4.16 -13.72 -2.55
C ILE A 52 -5.08 -14.70 -1.83
N ALA A 53 -6.37 -14.73 -2.18
CA ALA A 53 -7.34 -15.63 -1.58
C ALA A 53 -7.01 -17.12 -1.82
N GLU A 54 -6.52 -17.47 -3.01
CA GLU A 54 -6.06 -18.83 -3.31
C GLU A 54 -4.87 -19.24 -2.42
N LEU A 55 -3.90 -18.34 -2.23
CA LEU A 55 -2.74 -18.59 -1.37
C LEU A 55 -3.13 -18.73 0.10
N GLU A 56 -4.02 -17.88 0.60
CA GLU A 56 -4.54 -17.94 1.98
C GLU A 56 -5.32 -19.25 2.26
N GLN A 57 -5.97 -19.80 1.24
CA GLN A 57 -6.66 -21.10 1.32
C GLN A 57 -5.72 -22.30 1.16
N GLY A 58 -4.41 -22.08 0.92
CA GLY A 58 -3.44 -23.13 0.71
C GLY A 58 -3.47 -23.76 -0.68
N ASN A 59 -4.14 -23.13 -1.66
CA ASN A 59 -4.22 -23.61 -3.04
C ASN A 59 -2.97 -23.26 -3.89
N GLY A 60 -1.93 -22.72 -3.27
CA GLY A 60 -0.66 -22.40 -3.94
C GLY A 60 0.14 -23.66 -4.30
N ALA A 61 0.84 -23.62 -5.42
CA ALA A 61 1.75 -24.69 -5.84
C ALA A 61 3.20 -24.18 -5.85
N GLU A 62 4.08 -24.83 -5.09
CA GLU A 62 5.51 -24.55 -5.09
C GLU A 62 6.15 -24.94 -6.42
N ARG A 63 7.00 -24.08 -6.97
CA ARG A 63 7.76 -24.33 -8.19
C ARG A 63 9.18 -23.81 -8.05
N ALA A 64 10.15 -24.56 -8.56
CA ALA A 64 11.52 -24.09 -8.66
C ALA A 64 11.63 -22.94 -9.68
N LEU A 65 12.49 -21.95 -9.38
CA LEU A 65 12.83 -20.89 -10.31
C LEU A 65 13.61 -21.49 -11.49
N SER A 66 13.23 -21.12 -12.71
CA SER A 66 13.88 -21.51 -13.95
C SER A 66 15.14 -20.70 -14.22
#